data_AF-A0AA96FPP2-F1
#
_entry.id   AF-A0AA96FPP2-F1
#
_cell.length_a   1.000
_cell.length_b   1.000
_cell.length_c   1.000
_cell.angle_alpha   90.00
_cell.angle_beta   90.00
_cell.angle_gamma   90.00
#
_symmetry.space_group_name_H-M   'P 1'
#
loop_
_entity.id
_entity.type
_entity.pdbx_description
1 polymer ?
#
loop_
_entity_poly.entity_id
_entity_poly.type
_entity_poly.pdbx_seq_one_letter_code
_entity_poly.pdbx_strand_id
1 'polypeptide(L)'
;MKPSRLRALMAILAVVASAALATPAQAAPANPYQRGPDPTPTSITAETGPFAISSVTVPAGSGQGFNDGTVYYPTDTSEGTFGAVVIMPASSPRSRTSPGTGPGWPPRASW
;
A
#
# COMPACT_ATOMS: atom_id res chain seq x y z
N MET A 1 31.79 24.78 -56.12
CA MET A 1 31.55 24.96 -54.67
C MET A 1 30.89 23.69 -54.15
N LYS A 2 31.51 23.00 -53.18
CA LYS A 2 31.21 21.59 -52.83
C LYS A 2 29.89 21.50 -52.02
N PRO A 3 28.89 20.69 -52.43
CA PRO A 3 27.57 20.60 -51.78
C PRO A 3 27.60 20.04 -50.34
N SER A 4 28.77 19.65 -49.84
CA SER A 4 28.98 19.09 -48.51
C SER A 4 28.78 20.10 -47.38
N ARG A 5 29.09 21.39 -47.60
CA ARG A 5 28.92 22.44 -46.56
C ARG A 5 27.45 22.79 -46.32
N LEU A 6 26.63 22.73 -47.37
CA LEU A 6 25.21 23.01 -47.30
C LEU A 6 24.44 21.89 -46.57
N ARG A 7 24.86 20.63 -46.79
CA ARG A 7 24.31 19.47 -46.08
C ARG A 7 24.68 19.47 -44.59
N ALA A 8 25.91 19.86 -44.25
CA ALA A 8 26.34 19.99 -42.85
C ALA A 8 25.54 21.07 -42.10
N LEU A 9 25.28 22.22 -42.74
CA LEU A 9 24.51 23.30 -42.13
C LEU A 9 23.06 22.89 -41.85
N MET A 10 22.43 22.18 -42.79
CA MET A 10 21.06 21.67 -42.62
C MET A 10 20.96 20.61 -41.52
N ALA A 11 21.97 19.75 -41.37
CA ALA A 11 22.01 18.76 -40.29
C ALA A 11 22.09 19.44 -38.91
N ILE A 12 22.91 20.49 -38.78
CA ILE A 12 23.02 21.26 -37.53
C ILE A 12 21.70 21.96 -37.21
N LEU A 13 21.06 22.59 -38.21
CA LEU A 13 19.78 23.26 -38.02
C LEU A 13 18.68 22.29 -37.59
N ALA A 14 18.67 21.07 -38.14
CA ALA A 14 17.72 20.03 -37.76
C ALA A 14 17.92 19.54 -36.31
N VAL A 15 19.17 19.45 -35.83
CA VAL A 15 19.48 19.08 -34.43
C VAL A 15 19.08 20.19 -33.45
N VAL A 16 19.31 21.46 -33.81
CA VAL A 16 18.90 22.60 -32.96
C VAL A 16 17.38 22.72 -32.90
N ALA A 17 16.68 22.52 -34.03
CA ALA A 17 15.22 22.54 -34.07
C ALA A 17 14.58 21.40 -33.26
N SER A 18 15.21 20.22 -33.21
CA SER A 18 14.72 19.10 -32.43
C SER A 18 14.94 19.27 -30.92
N ALA A 19 16.01 19.96 -30.50
CA ALA A 19 16.20 20.33 -29.10
C ALA A 19 15.19 21.40 -28.61
N ALA A 20 14.76 22.30 -29.49
CA ALA A 20 13.76 23.33 -29.17
C ALA A 20 12.32 22.79 -29.06
N LEU A 21 12.06 21.58 -29.56
CA LEU A 21 10.77 20.88 -29.47
C LEU A 21 10.72 19.89 -28.30
N ALA A 22 11.74 19.85 -27.45
CA ALA A 22 11.70 19.09 -26.21
C ALA A 22 10.63 19.71 -25.29
N THR A 23 9.42 19.16 -25.35
CA THR A 23 8.36 19.49 -24.40
C THR A 23 8.86 19.10 -23.00
N PRO A 24 8.72 19.97 -21.97
CA PRO A 24 9.00 19.54 -20.62
C PRO A 24 8.15 18.29 -20.34
N ALA A 25 8.75 17.27 -19.73
CA ALA A 25 7.97 16.13 -19.26
C ALA A 25 6.94 16.68 -18.26
N GLN A 26 5.65 16.66 -18.63
CA GLN A 26 4.58 16.97 -17.70
C GLN A 26 4.72 16.01 -16.51
N ALA A 27 5.06 16.55 -15.33
CA ALA A 27 4.95 15.81 -14.10
C ALA A 27 3.51 15.33 -13.98
N ALA A 28 3.32 14.04 -13.66
CA ALA A 28 1.99 13.51 -13.41
C ALA A 28 1.32 14.38 -12.32
N PRO A 29 0.00 14.63 -12.42
CA PRO A 29 -0.73 15.29 -11.34
C PRO A 29 -0.45 14.57 -10.02
N ALA A 30 -0.12 15.33 -8.96
CA ALA A 30 0.07 14.75 -7.64
C ALA A 30 -1.19 13.97 -7.24
N ASN A 31 -1.03 12.72 -6.78
CA ASN A 31 -2.15 11.90 -6.37
C ASN A 31 -2.77 12.48 -5.08
N PRO A 32 -4.03 12.93 -5.08
CA PRO A 32 -4.65 13.58 -3.92
C PRO A 32 -4.85 12.64 -2.72
N TYR A 33 -4.70 11.32 -2.92
CA TYR A 33 -4.81 10.30 -1.88
C TYR A 33 -3.46 9.80 -1.37
N GLN A 34 -2.35 10.32 -1.89
CA GLN A 34 -1.02 9.98 -1.39
C GLN A 34 -0.84 10.54 0.02
N ARG A 35 -0.33 9.71 0.92
CA ARG A 35 -0.08 10.04 2.32
C ARG A 35 1.32 9.58 2.71
N GLY A 36 1.99 10.37 3.51
CA GLY A 36 3.28 10.09 4.11
C GLY A 36 4.46 10.20 3.14
N PRO A 37 5.66 9.89 3.64
CA PRO A 37 6.88 9.90 2.84
C PRO A 37 6.89 8.80 1.77
N ASP A 38 7.83 8.91 0.82
CA ASP A 38 8.06 7.86 -0.18
C ASP A 38 8.39 6.51 0.50
N PRO A 39 7.73 5.42 0.07
CA PRO A 39 7.90 4.12 0.70
C PRO A 39 9.30 3.54 0.46
N THR A 40 9.88 2.94 1.49
CA THR A 40 11.14 2.19 1.43
C THR A 40 10.93 0.77 1.94
N PRO A 41 11.83 -0.18 1.64
CA PRO A 41 11.74 -1.55 2.18
C PRO A 41 11.71 -1.59 3.72
N THR A 42 12.38 -0.62 4.37
CA THR A 42 12.38 -0.51 5.84
C THR A 42 11.09 0.11 6.36
N SER A 43 10.49 1.07 5.65
CA SER A 43 9.25 1.71 6.11
C SER A 43 8.05 0.75 6.07
N ILE A 44 8.01 -0.19 5.13
CA ILE A 44 6.88 -1.14 4.98
C ILE A 44 6.98 -2.37 5.88
N THR A 45 8.18 -2.68 6.40
CA THR A 45 8.41 -3.82 7.30
C THR A 45 8.53 -3.40 8.77
N ALA A 46 8.57 -2.08 9.05
CA ALA A 46 8.54 -1.55 10.40
C ALA A 46 7.23 -1.92 11.12
N GLU A 47 7.31 -2.14 12.43
CA GLU A 47 6.13 -2.43 13.27
C GLU A 47 5.13 -1.26 13.31
N THR A 48 5.63 -0.02 13.18
CA THR A 48 4.84 1.20 13.20
C THR A 48 5.18 2.11 12.02
N GLY A 49 4.15 2.68 11.39
CA GLY A 49 4.30 3.65 10.31
C GLY A 49 4.62 5.07 10.79
N PRO A 50 4.63 6.06 9.87
CA PRO A 50 5.03 7.44 10.15
C PRO A 50 3.97 8.27 10.89
N PHE A 51 2.73 7.79 10.96
CA PHE A 51 1.62 8.52 11.59
C PHE A 51 1.43 8.11 13.05
N ALA A 52 1.27 9.10 13.92
CA ALA A 52 0.81 8.86 15.27
C ALA A 52 -0.66 8.40 15.26
N ILE A 53 -0.96 7.31 15.98
CA ILE A 53 -2.28 6.67 16.01
C ILE A 53 -2.96 6.93 17.35
N SER A 54 -4.25 7.27 17.29
CA SER A 54 -5.17 7.24 18.43
C SER A 54 -6.25 6.19 18.21
N SER A 55 -6.96 5.83 19.27
CA SER A 55 -8.05 4.85 19.21
C SER A 55 -9.30 5.31 19.94
N VAL A 56 -10.44 4.80 19.49
CA VAL A 56 -11.71 4.93 20.19
C VAL A 56 -12.43 3.59 20.22
N THR A 57 -12.95 3.22 21.39
CA THR A 57 -13.76 2.03 21.56
C THR A 57 -15.17 2.30 21.03
N VAL A 58 -15.70 1.34 20.27
CA VAL A 58 -17.08 1.33 19.79
C VAL A 58 -17.84 0.24 20.55
N PRO A 59 -18.62 0.60 21.59
CA PRO A 59 -19.32 -0.37 22.43
C PRO A 59 -20.38 -1.18 21.68
N ALA A 60 -20.74 -2.32 22.27
CA ALA A 60 -21.83 -3.14 21.79
C ALA A 60 -23.14 -2.36 21.65
N GLY A 61 -23.80 -2.49 20.49
CA GLY A 61 -25.06 -1.79 20.20
C GLY A 61 -24.91 -0.35 19.69
N SER A 62 -23.68 0.13 19.43
CA SER A 62 -23.45 1.45 18.81
C SER A 62 -23.85 1.52 17.33
N GLY A 63 -24.11 0.38 16.70
CA GLY A 63 -24.50 0.29 15.30
C GLY A 63 -25.18 -1.04 14.97
N GLN A 64 -25.70 -1.15 13.75
CA GLN A 64 -26.35 -2.37 13.27
C GLN A 64 -25.34 -3.22 12.48
N GLY A 65 -25.33 -4.53 12.71
CA GLY A 65 -24.57 -5.49 11.89
C GLY A 65 -23.16 -5.85 12.40
N PHE A 66 -22.72 -5.33 13.54
CA PHE A 66 -21.52 -5.78 14.26
C PHE A 66 -21.75 -5.69 15.77
N ASN A 67 -21.01 -6.49 16.54
CA ASN A 67 -21.12 -6.48 17.99
C ASN A 67 -20.46 -5.22 18.54
N ASP A 68 -19.14 -5.20 18.59
CA ASP A 68 -18.29 -4.15 19.14
C ASP A 68 -17.03 -3.98 18.28
N GLY A 69 -16.22 -2.97 18.58
CA GLY A 69 -14.98 -2.74 17.85
C GLY A 69 -14.08 -1.68 18.45
N THR A 70 -12.93 -1.48 17.82
CA THR A 70 -12.02 -0.37 18.09
C THR A 70 -11.64 0.28 16.77
N VAL A 71 -11.76 1.60 16.70
CA VAL A 71 -11.33 2.38 15.54
C VAL A 71 -9.95 2.95 15.85
N TYR A 72 -8.98 2.68 14.98
CA TYR A 72 -7.64 3.25 15.01
C TYR A 72 -7.52 4.28 13.88
N TYR A 73 -7.06 5.48 14.19
CA TYR A 73 -7.00 6.58 13.23
C TYR A 73 -5.76 7.48 13.45
N PRO A 74 -5.20 8.08 12.38
CA PRO A 74 -4.15 9.08 12.50
C PRO A 74 -4.63 10.29 13.30
N THR A 75 -3.81 10.79 14.23
CA THR A 75 -4.12 12.03 14.95
C THR A 75 -3.85 13.27 14.12
N ASP A 76 -2.92 13.19 13.16
CA ASP A 76 -2.65 14.25 12.21
C ASP A 76 -3.44 14.04 10.92
N THR A 77 -4.28 15.03 10.58
CA THR A 77 -5.09 15.08 9.36
C THR A 77 -4.62 16.17 8.39
N SER A 78 -3.42 16.72 8.60
CA SER A 78 -2.84 17.78 7.76
C SER A 78 -2.68 17.35 6.30
N GLU A 79 -2.47 16.05 6.06
CA GLU A 79 -2.36 15.47 4.73
C GLU A 79 -3.73 15.11 4.10
N GLY A 80 -4.85 15.43 4.77
CA GLY A 80 -6.21 15.18 4.30
C GLY A 80 -6.86 13.94 4.91
N THR A 81 -7.92 13.44 4.27
CA THR A 81 -8.68 12.28 4.76
C THR A 81 -7.99 10.96 4.41
N PHE A 82 -8.20 9.93 5.23
CA PHE A 82 -7.63 8.60 5.03
C PHE A 82 -8.71 7.60 4.60
N GLY A 83 -8.31 6.55 3.88
CA GLY A 83 -9.18 5.40 3.61
C GLY A 83 -9.40 4.59 4.88
N ALA A 84 -10.55 3.92 4.98
CA ALA A 84 -10.89 3.05 6.11
C ALA A 84 -10.85 1.58 5.70
N VAL A 85 -10.39 0.72 6.61
CA VAL A 85 -10.37 -0.74 6.46
C VAL A 85 -11.03 -1.36 7.69
N VAL A 86 -11.88 -2.36 7.47
CA VAL A 86 -12.56 -3.11 8.53
C VAL A 86 -11.99 -4.52 8.61
N ILE A 87 -11.56 -4.92 9.80
CA ILE A 87 -11.00 -6.24 10.06
C ILE A 87 -11.93 -6.96 11.04
N MET A 88 -12.52 -8.08 10.60
CA MET A 88 -13.33 -8.94 11.45
C MET A 88 -12.52 -10.18 11.83
N PRO A 89 -12.02 -10.28 13.08
CA PRO A 89 -11.26 -11.44 13.49
C PRO A 89 -12.18 -12.65 13.56
N ALA A 90 -11.74 -13.78 13.00
CA ALA A 90 -12.32 -15.06 13.36
C ALA A 90 -11.99 -15.33 14.83
N SER A 91 -12.95 -15.85 15.59
CA SER A 91 -12.66 -16.32 16.94
C SER A 91 -11.54 -17.35 16.87
N SER A 92 -10.43 -17.11 17.57
CA SER A 92 -9.38 -18.12 17.71
C SER A 92 -10.04 -19.40 18.20
N PRO A 93 -9.76 -20.58 17.60
CA PRO A 93 -10.18 -21.83 18.20
C PRO A 93 -9.69 -21.79 19.65
N ARG A 94 -10.60 -21.88 20.63
CA ARG A 94 -10.20 -22.34 21.97
C ARG A 94 -9.34 -23.56 21.70
N SER A 95 -8.12 -23.61 22.27
CA SER A 95 -7.35 -24.84 22.34
C SER A 95 -8.33 -25.93 22.71
N ARG A 96 -8.73 -26.74 21.73
CA ARG A 96 -9.65 -27.83 21.96
C ARG A 96 -8.75 -28.80 22.68
N THR A 97 -8.70 -28.69 24.00
CA THR A 97 -8.14 -29.73 24.87
C THR A 97 -8.78 -30.99 24.37
N SER A 98 -8.02 -31.80 23.64
CA SER A 98 -8.52 -33.07 23.13
C SER A 98 -8.74 -33.92 24.38
N PRO A 99 -9.98 -34.17 24.83
CA PRO A 99 -10.17 -35.19 25.84
C PRO A 99 -10.09 -36.48 25.04
N GLY A 100 -8.98 -37.19 25.15
CA GLY A 100 -8.86 -38.51 24.53
C GLY A 100 -10.05 -39.37 24.93
N THR A 101 -10.80 -39.89 23.94
CA THR A 101 -11.68 -41.07 24.04
C THR A 101 -12.28 -41.48 22.67
N GLY A 102 -11.56 -42.34 21.92
CA GLY A 102 -12.09 -43.37 20.99
C GLY A 102 -12.55 -42.98 19.56
N PRO A 103 -12.69 -43.95 18.61
CA PRO A 103 -12.48 -45.40 18.70
C PRO A 103 -11.20 -45.88 17.96
N GLY A 104 -10.66 -47.02 18.38
CA GLY A 104 -9.35 -47.54 17.97
C GLY A 104 -9.18 -47.75 16.46
N TRP A 105 -8.19 -47.05 15.90
CA TRP A 105 -7.52 -47.50 14.68
C TRP A 105 -6.40 -48.46 15.09
N PRO A 106 -6.30 -49.67 14.49
CA PRO A 106 -5.16 -50.53 14.75
C PRO A 106 -3.86 -49.87 14.23
N PRO A 107 -2.71 -50.16 14.86
CA PRO A 107 -1.43 -49.66 14.39
C PRO A 107 -1.17 -50.19 12.98
N ARG A 108 -0.79 -49.26 12.11
CA ARG A 108 -0.39 -49.50 10.72
C ARG A 108 0.76 -50.51 10.74
N ALA A 109 0.56 -51.65 10.08
CA ALA A 109 1.65 -52.58 9.85
C ALA A 109 2.73 -51.86 9.02
N SER A 110 3.90 -51.72 9.61
CA SER A 110 5.12 -51.34 8.90
C SER A 110 5.55 -52.52 8.03
N TRP A 111 5.55 -52.30 6.71
CA TRP A 111 6.49 -52.96 5.80
C TRP A 111 7.68 -52.03 5.62
#